data_AF-R9KV57-F1
#
_entry.id   AF-R9KV57-F1
#
_cell.length_a   1.000
_cell.length_b   1.000
_cell.length_c   1.000
_cell.angle_alpha   90.00
_cell.angle_beta   90.00
_cell.angle_gamma   90.00
#
_symmetry.space_group_name_H-M   'P 1'
#
loop_
_entity.id
_entity.type
_entity.pdbx_description
1 polymer ?
#
loop_
_entity_poly.entity_id
_entity_poly.type
_entity_poly.pdbx_seq_one_letter_code
_entity_poly.pdbx_strand_id
1 'polypeptide(L)'
;MTGQALACFQAKDGTGTWEVFTWGIAVNGKCYHFTKRSHIVCAGLPGRTERHVYQTEEKDDGFGAIAALAVYQETGSLSDAGLAAWALGGSSTRTHIDTREIPGNVTLSIGHLRVGRNRNLSLRYREDGRWVQVGAIQHFADVTLAAIRAYRTGAL
;
A
#
# COMPACT_ATOMS: atom_id res chain seq x y z
N MET A 1 -36.70 -4.63 14.34
CA MET A 1 -36.39 -3.42 13.55
C MET A 1 -34.99 -3.58 12.96
N THR A 2 -34.89 -4.14 11.75
CA THR A 2 -33.65 -4.16 10.98
C THR A 2 -33.48 -2.78 10.36
N GLY A 3 -32.84 -1.87 11.10
CA GLY A 3 -32.38 -0.61 10.55
C GLY A 3 -31.41 -0.88 9.40
N GLN A 4 -31.36 -0.01 8.40
CA GLN A 4 -30.39 -0.11 7.32
C GLN A 4 -28.97 0.03 7.89
N ALA A 5 -28.07 -0.88 7.51
CA ALA A 5 -26.65 -0.76 7.88
C ALA A 5 -26.07 0.48 7.19
N LEU A 6 -25.39 1.32 7.98
CA LEU A 6 -24.75 2.55 7.50
C LEU A 6 -23.51 2.24 6.66
N ALA A 7 -22.78 1.19 7.05
CA ALA A 7 -21.65 0.65 6.29
C ALA A 7 -21.49 -0.83 6.65
N CYS A 8 -21.00 -1.63 5.71
CA CYS A 8 -20.59 -2.99 5.98
C CYS A 8 -19.31 -3.33 5.22
N PHE A 9 -18.53 -4.25 5.77
CA PHE A 9 -17.45 -4.89 5.03
C PHE A 9 -17.36 -6.36 5.41
N GLN A 10 -16.90 -7.18 4.45
CA GLN A 10 -16.68 -8.60 4.68
C GLN A 10 -15.22 -8.84 5.05
N ALA A 11 -14.99 -9.29 6.27
CA ALA A 11 -13.65 -9.53 6.77
C ALA A 11 -13.04 -10.79 6.13
N LYS A 12 -11.79 -10.69 5.68
CA LYS A 12 -11.06 -11.81 5.07
C LYS A 12 -10.42 -12.78 6.07
N ASP A 13 -10.35 -12.41 7.34
CA ASP A 13 -9.77 -13.23 8.42
C ASP A 13 -10.73 -14.33 8.92
N GLY A 14 -11.91 -14.46 8.31
CA GLY A 14 -12.94 -15.41 8.73
C GLY A 14 -13.82 -14.93 9.89
N THR A 15 -13.66 -13.69 10.36
CA THR A 15 -14.54 -13.11 11.40
C THR A 15 -15.95 -12.79 10.90
N GLY A 16 -16.18 -12.85 9.58
CA GLY A 16 -17.49 -12.68 8.93
C GLY A 16 -17.77 -11.23 8.52
N THR A 17 -19.04 -10.90 8.36
CA THR A 17 -19.46 -9.55 7.96
C THR A 17 -19.53 -8.63 9.17
N TRP A 18 -18.92 -7.46 9.04
CA TRP A 18 -18.98 -6.37 10.00
C TRP A 18 -19.94 -5.32 9.46
N GLU A 19 -20.93 -4.94 10.26
CA GLU A 19 -21.99 -4.01 9.88
C GLU A 19 -22.13 -2.94 10.95
N VAL A 20 -22.21 -1.67 10.55
CA VAL A 20 -22.40 -0.53 11.45
C VAL A 20 -23.83 -0.04 11.34
N PHE A 21 -24.43 0.24 12.49
CA PHE A 21 -25.75 0.81 12.65
C PHE A 21 -25.67 2.06 13.53
N THR A 22 -26.75 2.83 13.56
CA THR A 22 -26.88 4.00 14.44
C THR A 22 -26.77 3.65 15.93
N TRP A 23 -27.21 2.45 16.32
CA TRP A 23 -27.18 1.97 17.70
C TRP A 23 -25.87 1.26 18.08
N GLY A 24 -25.04 0.84 17.12
CA GLY A 24 -23.93 -0.07 17.38
C GLY A 24 -23.36 -0.75 16.14
N ILE A 25 -22.73 -1.91 16.36
CA ILE A 25 -22.06 -2.71 15.34
C ILE A 25 -22.56 -4.14 15.45
N ALA A 26 -22.88 -4.79 14.34
CA ALA A 26 -23.05 -6.23 14.30
C ALA A 26 -21.81 -6.87 13.66
N VAL A 27 -21.28 -7.91 14.29
CA VAL A 27 -20.22 -8.74 13.70
C VAL A 27 -20.70 -10.16 13.68
N ASN A 28 -20.88 -10.71 12.47
CA ASN A 28 -21.32 -12.09 12.26
C ASN A 28 -22.57 -12.46 13.12
N GLY A 29 -23.58 -11.59 13.11
CA GLY A 29 -24.82 -11.76 13.87
C GLY A 29 -24.76 -11.40 15.37
N LYS A 30 -23.59 -11.08 15.93
CA LYS A 30 -23.47 -10.58 17.31
C LYS A 30 -23.57 -9.06 17.36
N CYS A 31 -24.54 -8.55 18.12
CA CYS A 31 -24.80 -7.11 18.25
C CYS A 31 -24.01 -6.47 19.42
N TYR A 32 -23.24 -5.44 19.11
CA TYR A 32 -22.45 -4.63 20.02
C TYR A 32 -22.98 -3.20 20.04
N HIS A 33 -23.52 -2.75 21.17
CA HIS A 33 -24.08 -1.41 21.30
C HIS A 33 -23.00 -0.37 21.60
N PHE A 34 -23.16 0.83 21.04
CA PHE A 34 -22.33 1.97 21.39
C PHE A 34 -22.60 2.45 22.81
N THR A 35 -21.58 3.07 23.40
CA THR A 35 -21.65 3.76 24.67
C THR A 35 -21.09 5.17 24.50
N LYS A 36 -21.32 6.07 25.47
CA LYS A 36 -20.78 7.44 25.42
C LYS A 36 -19.24 7.47 25.34
N ARG A 37 -18.57 6.41 25.79
CA ARG A 37 -17.10 6.26 25.80
C ARG A 37 -16.56 5.45 24.61
N SER A 38 -17.42 4.98 23.71
CA SER A 38 -16.99 4.26 22.52
C SER A 38 -16.04 5.12 21.69
N HIS A 39 -15.01 4.48 21.15
CA HIS A 39 -14.05 5.08 20.25
C HIS A 39 -13.62 4.06 19.20
N ILE A 40 -13.11 4.57 18.09
CA ILE A 40 -12.58 3.78 16.99
C ILE A 40 -11.20 4.29 16.65
N VAL A 41 -10.29 3.36 16.36
CA VAL A 41 -8.95 3.61 15.86
C VAL A 41 -8.78 2.77 14.61
N CYS A 42 -8.45 3.41 13.49
CA CYS A 42 -8.09 2.78 12.24
C CYS A 42 -6.68 3.22 11.88
N ALA A 43 -5.82 2.27 11.53
CA ALA A 43 -4.51 2.54 10.97
C ALA A 43 -4.28 1.55 9.82
N GLY A 44 -4.17 2.08 8.60
CA GLY A 44 -3.95 1.30 7.38
C GLY A 44 -2.81 1.86 6.55
N LEU A 45 -1.87 0.99 6.20
CA LEU A 45 -0.80 1.22 5.24
C LEU A 45 -1.11 0.38 4.00
N PRO A 46 -1.41 1.00 2.84
CA PRO A 46 -1.58 0.24 1.61
C PRO A 46 -0.25 -0.40 1.22
N GLY A 47 -0.31 -1.64 0.72
CA GLY A 47 0.86 -2.28 0.12
C GLY A 47 1.35 -1.42 -1.06
N ARG A 48 2.66 -1.25 -1.17
CA ARG A 48 3.27 -0.45 -2.24
C ARG A 48 4.33 -1.25 -2.96
N THR A 49 4.39 -1.07 -4.27
CA THR A 49 5.48 -1.59 -5.10
C THR A 49 6.44 -0.45 -5.34
N GLU A 50 7.67 -0.57 -4.83
CA GLU A 50 8.75 0.36 -5.14
C GLU A 50 9.53 -0.19 -6.33
N ARG A 51 9.62 0.61 -7.40
CA ARG A 51 10.45 0.30 -8.56
C ARG A 51 11.66 1.21 -8.53
N HIS A 52 12.83 0.64 -8.26
CA HIS A 52 14.10 1.35 -8.36
C HIS A 52 14.67 1.13 -9.76
N VAL A 53 14.83 2.23 -10.50
CA VAL A 53 15.54 2.24 -11.77
C VAL A 53 16.87 2.93 -11.53
N TYR A 54 17.96 2.21 -11.72
CA TYR A 54 19.29 2.81 -11.75
C TYR A 54 19.96 2.48 -13.07
N GLN A 55 20.61 3.49 -13.63
CA GLN A 55 21.40 3.38 -14.85
C GLN A 55 22.85 3.33 -14.41
N THR A 56 23.52 2.24 -14.75
CA THR A 56 24.96 2.15 -14.57
C THR A 56 25.58 2.44 -15.93
N GLU A 57 26.30 3.55 -16.01
CA GLU A 57 27.14 3.87 -17.14
C GLU A 57 28.48 3.18 -16.93
N GLU A 58 28.74 2.13 -17.71
CA GLU A 58 30.07 1.53 -17.78
C GLU A 58 30.95 2.48 -18.59
N LYS A 59 31.93 3.08 -17.92
CA LYS A 59 32.81 4.10 -18.51
C LYS A 59 33.60 3.46 -19.64
N ASP A 60 33.69 4.15 -20.78
CA ASP A 60 34.44 3.68 -21.96
C ASP A 60 35.85 3.23 -21.57
N ASP A 61 36.14 1.95 -21.81
CA ASP A 61 37.41 1.29 -21.46
C ASP A 61 38.59 1.77 -22.33
N GLY A 62 38.37 2.75 -23.21
CA GLY A 62 39.37 3.29 -24.13
C GLY A 62 39.59 2.40 -25.36
N PHE A 63 38.72 1.41 -25.56
CA PHE A 63 38.80 0.46 -26.67
C PHE A 63 38.66 1.16 -28.04
N GLY A 64 37.79 2.17 -28.14
CA GLY A 64 37.67 3.00 -29.34
C GLY A 64 38.98 3.70 -29.72
N ALA A 65 39.74 4.20 -28.74
CA ALA A 65 41.03 4.84 -29.00
C ALA A 65 42.10 3.86 -29.48
N ILE A 66 42.11 2.63 -28.94
CA ILE A 66 43.01 1.56 -29.38
C ILE A 66 42.67 1.09 -30.79
N ALA A 67 41.38 0.93 -31.11
CA ALA A 67 40.92 0.57 -32.44
C ALA A 67 41.26 1.64 -33.48
N ALA A 68 41.08 2.91 -33.13
CA ALA A 68 41.45 4.04 -33.99
C ALA A 68 42.95 4.06 -34.32
N LEU A 69 43.80 3.79 -33.32
CA LEU A 69 45.24 3.73 -33.50
C LEU A 69 45.66 2.58 -34.44
N ALA A 70 45.07 1.40 -34.26
CA ALA A 70 45.33 0.24 -35.12
C ALA A 70 44.93 0.52 -36.58
N VAL A 71 43.74 1.09 -36.80
CA VAL A 71 43.27 1.46 -38.14
C VAL A 71 44.15 2.54 -38.76
N TYR A 72 44.56 3.56 -37.99
CA TYR A 72 45.47 4.59 -38.50
C TYR A 72 46.84 4.02 -38.90
N GLN A 73 47.39 3.08 -38.13
CA GLN A 73 48.65 2.43 -38.44
C GLN A 73 48.57 1.57 -39.72
N GLU A 74 47.41 0.99 -40.00
CA GLU A 74 47.21 0.10 -41.15
C GLU A 74 46.76 0.83 -42.42
N THR A 75 45.98 1.91 -42.30
CA THR A 75 45.41 2.63 -43.45
C THR A 75 46.02 4.02 -43.67
N GLY A 76 46.66 4.61 -42.66
CA GLY A 76 47.17 6.00 -42.69
C GLY A 76 46.07 7.07 -42.71
N SER A 77 44.79 6.68 -42.61
CA SER A 77 43.62 7.54 -42.78
C SER A 77 43.05 7.96 -41.42
N LEU A 78 43.05 9.26 -41.14
CA LEU A 78 42.43 9.82 -39.93
C LEU A 78 40.90 9.70 -39.96
N SER A 79 40.30 9.68 -41.14
CA SER A 79 38.85 9.53 -41.31
C SER A 79 38.38 8.13 -40.91
N ASP A 80 39.11 7.10 -41.35
CA ASP A 80 38.76 5.71 -41.04
C ASP A 80 39.09 5.37 -39.58
N ALA A 81 40.18 5.94 -39.04
CA ALA A 81 40.50 5.87 -37.62
C ALA A 81 39.42 6.54 -36.75
N GLY A 82 38.91 7.70 -37.15
CA GLY A 82 37.83 8.40 -36.45
C GLY A 82 36.51 7.62 -36.46
N LEU A 83 36.19 6.96 -37.59
CA LEU A 83 35.03 6.08 -37.69
C LEU A 83 35.17 4.85 -36.78
N ALA A 84 36.36 4.23 -36.73
CA ALA A 84 36.62 3.11 -35.83
C ALA A 84 36.53 3.52 -34.35
N ALA A 85 37.03 4.71 -34.01
CA ALA A 85 36.90 5.28 -32.68
C ALA A 85 35.45 5.43 -32.25
N TRP A 86 34.59 5.90 -33.16
CA TRP A 86 33.17 6.13 -32.88
C TRP A 86 32.35 4.85 -32.89
N ALA A 87 32.64 3.92 -33.80
CA ALA A 87 31.91 2.66 -33.90
C ALA A 87 32.19 1.71 -32.72
N LEU A 88 33.40 1.79 -32.14
CA LEU A 88 33.87 0.88 -31.09
C LEU A 88 34.09 1.58 -29.74
N GLY A 89 34.04 2.90 -29.70
CA GLY A 89 34.12 3.71 -28.48
C GLY A 89 32.74 4.21 -28.09
N GLY A 90 32.30 3.82 -26.90
CA GLY A 90 31.02 4.26 -26.36
C GLY A 90 30.76 3.64 -24.99
N SER A 91 30.35 4.47 -24.04
CA SER A 91 29.88 4.01 -22.74
C SER A 91 28.64 3.12 -22.91
N SER A 92 28.69 1.90 -22.41
CA SER A 92 27.52 1.02 -22.43
C SER A 92 26.62 1.38 -21.24
N THR A 93 25.43 1.91 -21.51
CA THR A 93 24.43 2.17 -20.47
C THR A 93 23.62 0.92 -20.20
N ARG A 94 23.86 0.25 -19.07
CA ARG A 94 22.99 -0.85 -18.60
C ARG A 94 21.94 -0.32 -17.66
N THR A 95 20.67 -0.46 -18.05
CA THR A 95 19.52 -0.10 -17.21
C THR A 95 19.11 -1.30 -16.38
N HIS A 96 19.22 -1.18 -15.05
CA HIS A 96 18.71 -2.19 -14.11
C HIS A 96 17.36 -1.74 -13.56
N ILE A 97 16.39 -2.66 -13.56
CA ILE A 97 15.06 -2.45 -12.98
C ILE A 97 14.92 -3.41 -11.82
N ASP A 98 14.99 -2.89 -10.60
CA ASP A 98 14.71 -3.66 -9.40
C ASP A 98 13.27 -3.34 -8.92
N THR A 99 12.53 -4.38 -8.55
CA THR A 99 11.13 -4.27 -8.12
C THR A 99 11.01 -4.88 -6.73
N ARG A 100 10.81 -4.03 -5.72
CA ARG A 100 10.61 -4.44 -4.33
C ARG A 100 9.15 -4.34 -3.95
N GLU A 101 8.58 -5.46 -3.49
CA GLU A 101 7.22 -5.51 -2.96
C GLU A 101 7.22 -5.25 -1.45
N ILE A 102 6.43 -4.26 -1.00
CA ILE A 102 6.22 -3.97 0.43
C ILE A 102 4.78 -4.36 0.79
N PRO A 103 4.57 -5.33 1.71
CA PRO A 103 3.23 -5.76 2.11
C PRO A 103 2.50 -4.64 2.85
N GLY A 104 1.19 -4.54 2.62
CA GLY A 104 0.31 -3.64 3.35
C GLY A 104 -0.15 -4.25 4.67
N ASN A 105 -0.60 -3.39 5.59
CA ASN A 105 -1.21 -3.80 6.85
C ASN A 105 -2.34 -2.82 7.21
N VAL A 106 -3.48 -3.33 7.64
CA VAL A 106 -4.55 -2.54 8.24
C VAL A 106 -4.95 -3.11 9.60
N THR A 107 -5.14 -2.20 10.54
CA THR A 107 -5.61 -2.50 11.88
C THR A 107 -6.81 -1.61 12.19
N LEU A 108 -7.86 -2.24 12.74
CA LEU A 108 -9.08 -1.58 13.16
C LEU A 108 -9.39 -2.02 14.59
N SER A 109 -9.56 -1.08 15.50
CA SER A 109 -9.96 -1.36 16.88
C SER A 109 -11.11 -0.46 17.30
N ILE A 110 -12.13 -1.06 17.92
CA ILE A 110 -13.32 -0.37 18.40
C ILE A 110 -13.49 -0.71 19.87
N GLY A 111 -13.42 0.29 20.74
CA GLY A 111 -13.40 0.15 22.18
C GLY A 111 -14.71 0.56 22.86
N HIS A 112 -14.86 0.14 24.12
CA HIS A 112 -15.99 0.46 25.01
C HIS A 112 -17.37 0.15 24.42
N LEU A 113 -17.52 -1.03 23.84
CA LEU A 113 -18.79 -1.55 23.37
C LEU A 113 -19.52 -2.32 24.48
N ARG A 114 -20.84 -2.49 24.33
CA ARG A 114 -21.69 -3.24 25.26
C ARG A 114 -22.40 -4.37 24.55
N VAL A 115 -22.35 -5.57 25.12
CA VAL A 115 -23.15 -6.73 24.69
C VAL A 115 -23.95 -7.21 25.89
N GLY A 116 -25.27 -7.07 25.85
CA GLY A 116 -26.14 -7.40 26.97
C GLY A 116 -25.72 -6.67 28.26
N ARG A 117 -25.39 -7.45 29.31
CA ARG A 117 -24.89 -6.92 30.60
C ARG A 117 -23.39 -6.62 30.60
N ASN A 118 -22.64 -7.15 29.65
CA ASN A 118 -21.20 -7.00 29.60
C ASN A 118 -20.81 -5.65 28.99
N ARG A 119 -20.04 -4.85 29.74
CA ARG A 119 -19.60 -3.50 29.37
C ARG A 119 -18.10 -3.51 29.15
N ASN A 120 -17.59 -2.59 28.32
CA ASN A 120 -16.16 -2.46 27.98
C ASN A 120 -15.60 -3.56 27.08
N LEU A 121 -16.39 -4.06 26.14
CA LEU A 121 -15.88 -4.96 25.11
C LEU A 121 -15.12 -4.16 24.04
N SER A 122 -14.06 -4.78 23.53
CA SER A 122 -13.28 -4.24 22.41
C SER A 122 -13.31 -5.21 21.25
N LEU A 123 -13.60 -4.69 20.06
CA LEU A 123 -13.45 -5.40 18.81
C LEU A 123 -12.12 -5.02 18.17
N ARG A 124 -11.43 -6.00 17.60
CA ARG A 124 -10.16 -5.80 16.90
C ARG A 124 -10.20 -6.62 15.62
N TYR A 125 -9.81 -5.98 14.53
CA TYR A 125 -9.63 -6.59 13.22
C TYR A 125 -8.24 -6.20 12.70
N ARG A 126 -7.55 -7.16 12.11
CA ARG A 126 -6.22 -6.96 11.53
C ARG A 126 -6.12 -7.77 10.24
N GLU A 127 -5.72 -7.12 9.16
CA GLU A 127 -5.43 -7.77 7.89
C GLU A 127 -4.01 -7.39 7.47
N ASP A 128 -3.15 -8.39 7.34
CA ASP A 128 -1.80 -8.27 6.81
C ASP A 128 -1.78 -8.93 5.43
N GLY A 129 -1.22 -8.25 4.40
CA GLY A 129 -1.12 -8.88 3.08
C GLY A 129 -0.80 -7.94 1.92
N ARG A 130 -0.75 -8.52 0.72
CA ARG A 130 -0.52 -7.77 -0.53
C ARG A 130 -1.75 -6.96 -0.96
N TRP A 131 -2.94 -7.50 -0.71
CA TRP A 131 -4.22 -6.92 -1.12
C TRP A 131 -5.07 -6.59 0.11
N VAL A 132 -4.64 -5.59 0.88
CA VAL A 132 -5.38 -5.15 2.07
C VAL A 132 -6.53 -4.23 1.67
N GLN A 133 -7.72 -4.42 2.26
CA GLN A 133 -8.90 -3.60 1.96
C GLN A 133 -8.88 -2.23 2.68
N VAL A 134 -7.76 -1.50 2.57
CA VAL A 134 -7.54 -0.25 3.31
C VAL A 134 -8.66 0.77 3.07
N GLY A 135 -9.11 0.94 1.82
CA GLY A 135 -10.19 1.88 1.49
C GLY A 135 -11.54 1.52 2.13
N ALA A 136 -11.93 0.25 2.08
CA ALA A 136 -13.20 -0.21 2.67
C ALA A 136 -13.19 -0.09 4.19
N ILE A 137 -12.07 -0.41 4.82
CA ILE A 137 -11.90 -0.35 6.28
C ILE A 137 -11.83 1.10 6.76
N GLN A 138 -11.16 1.98 6.00
CA GLN A 138 -11.14 3.41 6.30
C GLN A 138 -12.54 4.02 6.19
N HIS A 139 -13.27 3.72 5.11
CA HIS A 139 -14.64 4.18 4.95
C HIS A 139 -15.55 3.69 6.09
N PHE A 140 -15.44 2.41 6.45
CA PHE A 140 -16.16 1.84 7.61
C PHE A 140 -15.79 2.56 8.91
N ALA A 141 -14.51 2.89 9.10
CA ALA A 141 -14.05 3.59 10.29
C ALA A 141 -14.60 5.02 10.39
N ASP A 142 -14.62 5.75 9.29
CA ASP A 142 -15.16 7.12 9.22
C ASP A 142 -16.66 7.14 9.51
N VAL A 143 -17.42 6.22 8.92
CA VAL A 143 -18.87 6.05 9.19
C VAL A 143 -19.12 5.66 10.64
N THR A 144 -18.31 4.76 11.21
CA THR A 144 -18.43 4.37 12.63
C THR A 144 -18.13 5.55 13.55
N LEU A 145 -17.12 6.36 13.24
CA LEU A 145 -16.79 7.56 13.99
C LEU A 145 -17.95 8.56 13.95
N ALA A 146 -18.57 8.75 12.78
CA ALA A 146 -19.75 9.59 12.64
C ALA A 146 -20.93 9.06 13.46
N ALA A 147 -21.19 7.74 13.43
CA ALA A 147 -22.25 7.12 14.22
C ALA A 147 -22.02 7.26 15.74
N ILE A 148 -20.78 7.06 16.21
CA ILE A 148 -20.42 7.26 17.63
C ILE A 148 -20.63 8.72 18.04
N ARG A 149 -20.25 9.67 17.18
CA ARG A 149 -20.47 11.11 17.45
C ARG A 149 -21.95 11.42 17.54
N ALA A 150 -22.77 10.95 16.59
CA ALA A 150 -24.22 11.13 16.60
C ALA A 150 -24.87 10.54 17.86
N TYR A 151 -24.43 9.34 18.27
CA TYR A 151 -24.88 8.68 19.50
C TYR A 151 -24.51 9.48 20.75
N ARG A 152 -23.32 10.10 20.78
CA ARG A 152 -22.86 10.91 21.91
C ARG A 152 -23.63 12.24 22.01
N THR A 153 -23.93 12.87 20.88
CA THR A 153 -24.70 14.13 20.85
C THR A 153 -26.19 13.92 21.07
N GLY A 154 -26.68 12.68 21.13
CA GLY A 154 -28.11 12.38 21.25
C GLY A 154 -28.90 12.76 20.01
N ALA A 155 -28.24 12.83 18.85
CA ALA A 155 -28.84 13.21 17.57
C ALA A 155 -29.53 12.01 16.87
N LEU A 156 -30.00 11.03 17.64
CA LEU A 156 -30.61 9.78 17.18
C LEU A 156 -32.01 9.62 17.76
#